data_AF-A0A9D7X246-F1
#
_entry.id   AF-A0A9D7X246-F1
#
_cell.length_a   1.000
_cell.length_b   1.000
_cell.length_c   1.000
_cell.angle_alpha   90.00
_cell.angle_beta   90.00
_cell.angle_gamma   90.00
#
_symmetry.space_group_name_H-M   'P 1'
#
loop_
_entity.id
_entity.type
_entity.pdbx_description
1 polymer ?
#
loop_
_entity_poly.entity_id
_entity_poly.type
_entity_poly.pdbx_seq_one_letter_code
_entity_poly.pdbx_strand_id
1 'polypeptide(L)'
;MCAPTAEEPRPQPSTRAVAAVERAGFHVVRPEGKNPMYEVSFTKDHAAERCWSKKYDDAANPQKDFCAVMTCSEADKNCPIVFGALDRISLPYMDPKVADGTQEEAARYDERCLQIAAELWYVMQQASR
;
A
#
# COMPACT_ATOMS: atom_id res chain seq x y z
N MET A 1 10.35 -5.85 -0.96
CA MET A 1 11.60 -5.47 -0.28
C MET A 1 12.46 -6.70 -0.17
N CYS A 2 13.58 -6.75 -0.89
CA CYS A 2 14.69 -7.66 -0.54
C CYS A 2 15.04 -7.44 0.93
N ALA A 3 15.32 -8.52 1.64
CA ALA A 3 15.54 -8.49 3.08
C ALA A 3 16.59 -7.42 3.43
N PRO A 4 16.23 -6.37 4.20
CA PRO A 4 17.26 -5.59 4.85
C PRO A 4 18.00 -6.52 5.81
N THR A 5 19.32 -6.37 5.85
CA THR A 5 20.16 -6.85 6.94
C THR A 5 19.48 -6.52 8.27
N ALA A 6 19.58 -7.44 9.24
CA ALA A 6 18.98 -7.26 10.55
C ALA A 6 19.33 -5.88 11.13
N GLU A 7 18.31 -5.16 11.62
CA GLU A 7 18.35 -3.87 12.35
C GLU A 7 17.98 -2.55 11.62
N GLU A 8 17.26 -2.57 10.49
CA GLU A 8 16.43 -1.39 10.16
C GLU A 8 15.06 -1.48 10.85
N PRO A 9 14.64 -0.46 11.63
CA PRO A 9 13.33 -0.46 12.26
C PRO A 9 12.25 -0.52 11.16
N ARG A 10 11.32 -1.46 11.31
CA ARG A 10 10.24 -1.66 10.33
C ARG A 10 9.54 -0.33 10.05
N PRO A 11 9.43 0.09 8.78
CA PRO A 11 8.79 1.35 8.45
C PRO A 11 7.35 1.33 8.93
N GLN A 12 6.96 2.37 9.66
CA GLN A 12 5.59 2.53 10.16
C GLN A 12 4.67 3.02 9.03
N PRO A 13 3.37 2.69 9.05
CA PRO A 13 2.42 3.29 8.12
C PRO A 13 2.44 4.83 8.23
N SER A 14 2.49 5.51 7.08
CA SER A 14 2.56 6.98 7.03
C SER A 14 1.25 7.60 7.52
N THR A 15 1.30 8.42 8.56
CA THR A 15 0.12 9.13 9.08
C THR A 15 -0.52 10.05 8.04
N ARG A 16 0.28 10.60 7.12
CA ARG A 16 -0.16 11.43 5.99
C ARG A 16 -0.92 10.63 4.94
N ALA A 17 -0.41 9.45 4.59
CA ALA A 17 -1.09 8.54 3.68
C ALA A 17 -2.43 8.08 4.27
N VAL A 18 -2.47 7.76 5.57
CA VAL A 18 -3.71 7.39 6.25
C VAL A 18 -4.71 8.56 6.24
N ALA A 19 -4.25 9.80 6.43
CA ALA A 19 -5.12 10.97 6.33
C ALA A 19 -5.71 11.16 4.92
N ALA A 20 -4.98 10.83 3.86
CA ALA A 20 -5.51 10.86 2.49
C ALA A 20 -6.57 9.77 2.26
N VAL A 21 -6.34 8.57 2.79
CA VAL A 21 -7.33 7.47 2.76
C VAL A 21 -8.62 7.87 3.48
N GLU A 22 -8.52 8.54 4.63
CA GLU A 22 -9.69 9.09 5.33
C GLU A 22 -10.41 10.19 4.52
N ARG A 23 -9.66 11.12 3.90
CA ARG A 23 -10.25 12.14 3.02
C ARG A 23 -10.92 11.54 1.78
N ALA A 24 -10.45 10.38 1.31
CA ALA A 24 -11.08 9.63 0.24
C ALA A 24 -12.38 8.92 0.66
N GLY A 25 -12.76 8.98 1.94
CA GLY A 25 -14.03 8.48 2.47
C GLY A 25 -13.95 7.16 3.23
N PHE A 26 -12.76 6.61 3.45
CA PHE A 26 -12.58 5.42 4.27
C PHE A 26 -12.60 5.76 5.75
N HIS A 27 -13.16 4.86 6.55
CA HIS A 27 -13.00 4.89 7.99
C HIS A 27 -11.74 4.13 8.39
N VAL A 28 -10.89 4.73 9.23
CA VAL A 28 -9.65 4.11 9.68
C VAL A 28 -9.55 4.13 11.20
N VAL A 29 -9.41 2.95 11.80
CA VAL A 29 -9.08 2.79 13.22
C VAL A 29 -7.57 2.65 13.37
N ARG A 30 -6.97 3.52 14.18
CA ARG A 30 -5.51 3.63 14.35
C ARG A 30 -5.13 3.28 15.80
N PRO A 31 -4.79 2.02 16.11
CA PRO A 31 -4.33 1.66 17.45
C PRO A 31 -2.95 2.26 17.75
N GLU A 32 -2.65 2.45 19.03
CA GLU A 32 -1.34 2.89 19.49
C GLU A 32 -0.31 1.74 19.45
N GLY A 33 0.97 2.08 19.33
CA GLY A 33 2.08 1.12 19.47
C GLY A 33 3.08 1.14 18.32
N LYS A 34 4.03 0.21 18.38
CA LYS A 34 5.05 0.02 17.32
C LYS A 34 4.49 -0.95 16.27
N ASN A 35 4.38 -0.51 15.02
CA ASN A 35 3.75 -1.24 13.90
C ASN A 35 2.29 -1.57 14.17
N PRO A 36 1.44 -0.54 14.42
CA PRO A 36 0.05 -0.79 14.70
C PRO A 36 -0.66 -1.40 13.50
N MET A 37 -1.61 -2.27 13.78
CA MET A 37 -2.47 -2.88 12.78
C MET A 37 -3.72 -2.03 12.62
N TYR A 38 -3.80 -1.32 11.51
CA TYR A 38 -4.91 -0.44 11.16
C TYR A 38 -6.09 -1.29 10.71
N GLU A 39 -7.30 -0.84 11.04
CA GLU A 39 -8.53 -1.39 10.46
C GLU A 39 -9.11 -0.34 9.51
N VAL A 40 -9.28 -0.71 8.25
CA VAL A 40 -9.75 0.20 7.19
C VAL A 40 -11.07 -0.34 6.63
N SER A 41 -12.13 0.48 6.63
CA SER A 41 -13.43 0.09 6.09
C SER A 41 -14.03 1.20 5.22
N PHE A 42 -14.81 0.80 4.22
CA PHE A 42 -15.53 1.72 3.31
C PHE A 42 -17.05 1.59 3.43
N THR A 43 -17.53 0.57 4.14
CA THR A 43 -18.94 0.32 4.41
C THR A 43 -19.08 -0.42 5.75
N LYS A 44 -20.27 -0.37 6.35
CA LYS A 44 -20.61 -1.14 7.56
C LYS A 44 -20.93 -2.61 7.25
N ASP A 45 -21.23 -2.92 5.99
CA ASP A 45 -21.71 -4.25 5.57
C ASP A 45 -20.57 -5.23 5.26
N HIS A 46 -19.33 -4.75 5.24
CA HIS A 46 -18.14 -5.56 5.01
C HIS A 46 -17.17 -5.43 6.17
N ALA A 47 -16.47 -6.53 6.47
CA ALA A 47 -15.43 -6.53 7.49
C ALA A 47 -14.32 -5.53 7.10
N ALA A 48 -13.75 -4.88 8.11
CA ALA A 48 -12.62 -3.99 7.91
C ALA A 48 -11.37 -4.78 7.47
N GLU A 49 -10.61 -4.20 6.56
CA GLU A 49 -9.33 -4.73 6.13
C GLU A 49 -8.25 -4.40 7.17
N ARG A 50 -7.45 -5.41 7.50
CA ARG A 50 -6.33 -5.24 8.45
C ARG A 50 -5.06 -4.87 7.70
N CYS A 51 -4.54 -3.68 7.96
CA CYS A 51 -3.39 -3.11 7.26
C CYS A 51 -2.24 -2.81 8.24
N TRP A 52 -1.06 -3.37 7.99
CA TRP A 52 0.17 -3.07 8.74
C TRP A 52 1.41 -3.28 7.87
N SER A 53 2.54 -2.73 8.29
CA SER A 53 3.79 -2.93 7.55
C SER A 53 4.34 -4.34 7.79
N LYS A 54 4.41 -5.12 6.72
CA LYS A 54 4.95 -6.48 6.68
C LYS A 54 5.82 -6.70 5.44
N LYS A 55 6.67 -7.73 5.49
CA LYS A 55 7.42 -8.16 4.31
C LYS A 55 6.49 -8.87 3.33
N TYR A 56 6.90 -9.00 2.07
CA TYR A 56 6.06 -9.66 1.06
C TYR A 56 5.94 -11.17 1.34
N ASP A 57 6.98 -11.79 1.91
CA ASP A 57 7.06 -13.21 2.30
C ASP A 57 6.49 -13.49 3.70
N ASP A 58 5.86 -12.50 4.33
CA ASP A 58 5.19 -12.69 5.63
C ASP A 58 4.05 -13.72 5.51
N ALA A 59 3.92 -14.60 6.50
CA ALA A 59 2.91 -15.67 6.52
C ALA A 59 1.46 -15.14 6.50
N ALA A 60 1.24 -13.87 6.84
CA ALA A 60 -0.05 -13.22 6.73
C ALA A 60 -0.42 -12.80 5.29
N ASN A 61 0.49 -12.95 4.32
CA ASN A 61 0.20 -12.74 2.91
C ASN A 61 -0.15 -14.08 2.22
N PRO A 62 -0.92 -14.04 1.11
CA PRO A 62 -1.08 -15.20 0.26
C PRO A 62 0.28 -15.74 -0.19
N GLN A 63 0.44 -17.06 -0.15
CA GLN A 63 1.69 -17.73 -0.55
C GLN A 63 1.66 -18.22 -2.00
N LYS A 64 0.49 -18.26 -2.62
CA LYS A 64 0.25 -18.66 -4.01
C LYS A 64 -1.05 -18.04 -4.52
N ASP A 65 -1.25 -18.11 -5.83
CA ASP A 65 -2.51 -17.74 -6.50
C ASP A 65 -2.92 -16.27 -6.23
N PHE A 66 -1.94 -15.35 -6.22
CA PHE A 66 -2.16 -13.91 -6.02
C PHE A 66 -1.54 -13.05 -7.12
N CYS A 67 -1.97 -11.80 -7.25
CA CYS A 67 -1.32 -10.83 -8.12
C CYS A 67 -0.43 -9.88 -7.30
N ALA A 68 0.80 -9.68 -7.75
CA ALA A 68 1.75 -8.76 -7.12
C ALA A 68 1.74 -7.41 -7.85
N VAL A 69 1.30 -6.35 -7.16
CA VAL A 69 1.35 -4.97 -7.68
C VAL A 69 2.54 -4.24 -7.05
N MET A 70 3.47 -3.82 -7.90
CA MET A 70 4.70 -3.12 -7.52
C MET A 70 4.49 -1.61 -7.68
N THR A 71 4.42 -0.89 -6.56
CA THR A 71 4.06 0.55 -6.55
C THR A 71 5.27 1.50 -6.54
N CYS A 72 6.46 0.98 -6.20
CA CYS A 72 7.71 1.73 -6.17
C CYS A 72 8.68 1.19 -7.22
N SER A 73 9.34 2.10 -7.94
CA SER A 73 10.33 1.77 -8.96
C SER A 73 11.56 1.02 -8.39
N GLU A 74 11.91 1.24 -7.12
CA GLU A 74 12.95 0.46 -6.43
C GLU A 74 12.52 -0.97 -6.16
N ALA A 75 11.28 -1.15 -5.70
CA ALA A 75 10.73 -2.49 -5.46
C ALA A 75 10.60 -3.28 -6.76
N ASP A 76 10.22 -2.61 -7.85
CA ASP A 76 10.15 -3.20 -9.19
C ASP A 76 11.53 -3.69 -9.68
N LYS A 77 12.59 -2.89 -9.51
CA LYS A 77 13.96 -3.28 -9.92
C LYS A 77 14.57 -4.37 -9.05
N ASN A 78 14.33 -4.31 -7.75
CA ASN A 78 15.00 -5.18 -6.77
C ASN A 78 14.32 -6.54 -6.62
N CYS A 79 13.06 -6.69 -7.03
CA CYS A 79 12.33 -7.96 -6.96
C CYS A 79 11.76 -8.34 -8.34
N PRO A 80 12.61 -8.85 -9.26
CA PRO A 80 12.15 -9.27 -10.59
C PRO A 80 11.21 -10.49 -10.53
N ILE A 81 11.30 -11.30 -9.47
CA ILE A 81 10.48 -12.49 -9.27
C ILE A 81 9.76 -12.36 -7.93
N VAL A 82 8.44 -12.55 -7.93
CA VAL A 82 7.61 -12.68 -6.73
C VAL A 82 7.04 -14.10 -6.73
N PHE A 83 7.60 -14.98 -5.89
CA PHE A 83 7.18 -16.37 -5.84
C PHE A 83 5.71 -16.49 -5.44
N GLY A 84 4.99 -17.38 -6.12
CA GLY A 84 3.56 -17.62 -5.88
C GLY A 84 2.61 -16.61 -6.55
N ALA A 85 3.14 -15.53 -7.14
CA ALA A 85 2.32 -14.60 -7.91
C ALA A 85 1.97 -15.18 -9.29
N LEU A 86 0.70 -15.08 -9.69
CA LEU A 86 0.22 -15.41 -11.04
C LEU A 86 0.64 -14.34 -12.04
N ASP A 87 0.48 -13.08 -11.63
CA ASP A 87 0.85 -11.91 -12.41
C ASP A 87 1.65 -10.93 -11.56
N ARG A 88 2.54 -10.20 -12.22
CA ARG A 88 3.36 -9.16 -11.63
C ARG A 88 3.15 -7.87 -12.41
N ILE A 89 2.52 -6.89 -11.80
CA ILE A 89 2.13 -5.63 -12.43
C ILE A 89 2.96 -4.50 -11.84
N SER A 90 3.69 -3.77 -12.69
CA SER A 90 4.45 -2.60 -12.26
C SER A 90 3.64 -1.33 -12.50
N LEU A 91 3.34 -0.61 -11.42
CA LEU A 91 2.66 0.68 -11.41
C LEU A 91 3.50 1.67 -10.57
N PRO A 92 4.64 2.15 -11.08
CA PRO A 92 5.52 3.02 -10.30
C PRO A 92 4.90 4.42 -10.13
N TYR A 93 4.76 4.85 -8.87
CA TYR A 93 4.27 6.19 -8.54
C TYR A 93 5.39 7.09 -8.02
N MET A 94 5.24 8.40 -8.21
CA MET A 94 6.08 9.39 -7.52
C MET A 94 5.63 9.48 -6.06
N ASP A 95 6.53 9.19 -5.12
CA ASP A 95 6.24 9.23 -3.68
C ASP A 95 5.76 10.65 -3.29
N PRO A 96 4.54 10.81 -2.74
CA PRO A 96 4.00 12.11 -2.34
C PRO A 96 4.84 12.81 -1.26
N LYS A 97 5.74 12.07 -0.59
CA LYS A 97 6.70 12.60 0.38
C LYS A 97 7.57 13.74 -0.16
N VAL A 98 7.70 13.89 -1.48
CA VAL A 98 8.38 15.05 -2.09
C VAL A 98 7.77 16.39 -1.69
N ALA A 99 6.51 16.40 -1.24
CA ALA A 99 5.81 17.59 -0.77
C ALA A 99 5.73 17.72 0.76
N ASP A 100 6.42 16.84 1.52
CA ASP A 100 6.43 16.90 2.98
C ASP A 100 6.93 18.27 3.47
N GLY A 101 6.20 18.87 4.41
CA GLY A 101 6.48 20.18 4.98
C GLY A 101 6.11 21.38 4.09
N THR A 102 5.56 21.14 2.91
CA THR A 102 5.08 22.20 2.01
C THR A 102 3.58 22.46 2.18
N GLN A 103 3.09 23.57 1.61
CA GLN A 103 1.65 23.87 1.57
C GLN A 103 0.86 22.89 0.68
N GLU A 104 1.53 22.19 -0.24
CA GLU A 104 0.90 21.24 -1.16
C GLU A 104 0.82 19.81 -0.60
N GLU A 105 1.35 19.56 0.61
CA GLU A 105 1.51 18.22 1.19
C GLU A 105 0.21 17.39 1.08
N ALA A 106 -0.90 17.88 1.64
CA ALA A 106 -2.17 17.17 1.62
C ALA A 106 -2.68 16.90 0.20
N ALA A 107 -2.58 17.89 -0.68
CA ALA A 107 -3.04 17.78 -2.06
C ALA A 107 -2.24 16.72 -2.85
N ARG A 108 -0.93 16.60 -2.61
CA ARG A 108 -0.10 15.58 -3.27
C ARG A 108 -0.41 14.18 -2.79
N TYR A 109 -0.66 14.00 -1.50
CA TYR A 109 -1.12 12.71 -1.00
C TYR A 109 -2.50 12.33 -1.57
N ASP A 110 -3.42 13.28 -1.70
CA ASP A 110 -4.75 13.04 -2.28
C ASP A 110 -4.67 12.69 -3.77
N GLU A 111 -3.85 13.43 -4.53
CA GLU A 111 -3.57 13.17 -5.95
C GLU A 111 -3.04 11.74 -6.17
N ARG A 112 -2.04 11.33 -5.36
CA ARG A 112 -1.46 9.98 -5.46
C ARG A 112 -2.46 8.91 -5.03
N CYS A 113 -3.26 9.16 -3.99
CA CYS A 113 -4.29 8.24 -3.56
C CYS A 113 -5.32 7.98 -4.68
N LEU A 114 -5.78 9.04 -5.35
CA LEU A 114 -6.72 8.93 -6.46
C LEU A 114 -6.11 8.23 -7.68
N GLN A 115 -4.85 8.53 -8.01
CA GLN A 115 -4.13 7.86 -9.09
C GLN A 115 -4.06 6.35 -8.86
N ILE A 116 -3.63 5.93 -7.67
CA ILE A 116 -3.53 4.52 -7.28
C ILE A 116 -4.91 3.84 -7.40
N ALA A 117 -5.98 4.48 -6.93
CA ALA A 117 -7.32 3.93 -7.02
C ALA A 117 -7.79 3.72 -8.47
N ALA A 118 -7.54 4.70 -9.34
CA ALA A 118 -7.94 4.62 -10.75
C ALA A 118 -7.17 3.52 -11.51
N GLU A 119 -5.86 3.42 -11.30
CA GLU A 119 -5.04 2.41 -11.97
C GLU A 119 -5.33 1.00 -11.44
N LEU A 120 -5.52 0.83 -10.14
CA LEU A 120 -5.95 -0.45 -9.56
C LEU A 120 -7.33 -0.88 -10.05
N TRP A 121 -8.27 0.05 -10.17
CA TRP A 121 -9.59 -0.26 -10.74
C TRP A 121 -9.49 -0.78 -12.17
N TYR A 122 -8.63 -0.17 -12.99
CA TYR A 122 -8.36 -0.67 -14.35
C TYR A 122 -7.73 -2.07 -14.33
N VAL A 123 -6.73 -2.29 -13.49
CA VAL A 123 -6.10 -3.62 -13.32
C VAL A 123 -7.14 -4.68 -12.95
N MET A 124 -8.01 -4.39 -11.98
CA MET A 124 -9.05 -5.33 -11.54
C MET A 124 -10.03 -5.67 -12.67
N GLN A 125 -10.41 -4.70 -13.50
CA GLN A 125 -11.25 -4.96 -14.67
C GLN A 125 -10.57 -5.84 -15.74
N GLN A 126 -9.26 -5.74 -15.88
CA GLN A 126 -8.50 -6.56 -16.83
C GLN A 126 -8.32 -7.98 -16.31
N ALA A 127 -8.15 -8.14 -14.99
CA ALA A 127 -8.02 -9.44 -14.33
C ALA A 127 -9.35 -10.19 -14.18
N SER A 128 -10.50 -9.51 -14.21
CA SER A 128 -11.83 -10.12 -14.07
C SER A 128 -12.44 -10.62 -15.39
N ARG A 129 -11.70 -10.56 -16.50
CA ARG A 129 -12.14 -11.05 -17.81
C ARG A 129 -11.71 -12.49 -18.04
#